data_AF-A0A453D8E5-F1
#
_entry.id   AF-A0A453D8E5-F1
#
_cell.length_a   1.000
_cell.length_b   1.000
_cell.length_c   1.000
_cell.angle_alpha   90.00
_cell.angle_beta   90.00
_cell.angle_gamma   90.00
#
_symmetry.space_group_name_H-M   'P 1'
#
loop_
_entity.id
_entity.type
_entity.pdbx_description
1 polymer ?
#
loop_
_entity_poly.entity_id
_entity_poly.type
_entity_poly.pdbx_seq_one_letter_code
_entity_poly.pdbx_strand_id
1 'polypeptide(L)'
;MDISLDLDPGHNNCLGVANPKPHVRNGERSVAGMSSKVSTLMRCLERFTRAERLDAEQKYFCERCKERQESLKQMSIRRLPLVSCFHIKRFEHSTVKKMSRKVDHSLQFPFSLDMTPYLSSSILRSRYGNRIFPSEACDSEAVSELPSEFEIFAVITHSGKLDAGHYVTYLRLNNQWYRCDDAWVTRVDEHTVRSSQAYMLFYVQKTLYYKACERGAAV
;
A
#
# COMPACT_ATOMS: atom_id res chain seq x y z
N MET A 1 -6.22 6.66 -9.54
CA MET A 1 -4.83 6.17 -9.43
C MET A 1 -4.90 4.67 -9.21
N ASP A 2 -4.13 3.88 -9.94
CA ASP A 2 -3.98 2.45 -9.73
C ASP A 2 -2.57 2.17 -9.20
N ILE A 3 -2.47 1.48 -8.06
CA ILE A 3 -1.20 1.05 -7.50
C ILE A 3 -1.22 -0.46 -7.33
N SER A 4 -0.28 -1.13 -8.00
CA SER A 4 -0.06 -2.56 -7.82
C SER A 4 0.96 -2.81 -6.71
N LEU A 5 0.51 -3.46 -5.63
CA LEU A 5 1.25 -3.67 -4.39
C LEU A 5 1.69 -5.13 -4.24
N ASP A 6 2.96 -5.32 -3.92
CA ASP A 6 3.51 -6.62 -3.59
C ASP A 6 3.09 -7.03 -2.16
N LEU A 7 2.62 -8.27 -2.00
CA LEU A 7 2.38 -8.84 -0.68
C LEU A 7 3.73 -9.07 0.01
N ASP A 8 3.78 -8.77 1.30
CA ASP A 8 4.92 -9.12 2.13
C ASP A 8 4.67 -10.52 2.70
N PRO A 9 5.25 -11.61 2.14
CA PRO A 9 5.27 -12.87 2.85
C PRO A 9 6.13 -12.61 4.08
N GLY A 10 5.63 -12.84 5.29
CA GLY A 10 6.32 -12.56 6.55
C GLY A 10 7.67 -13.28 6.77
N HIS A 11 8.34 -13.75 5.72
CA HIS A 11 9.72 -14.17 5.70
C HIS A 11 10.65 -12.96 5.72
N ASN A 12 11.52 -12.94 6.73
CA ASN A 12 12.65 -12.03 6.81
C ASN A 12 13.59 -12.26 5.59
N ASN A 13 13.30 -11.65 4.45
CA ASN A 13 14.37 -11.15 3.59
C ASN A 13 14.64 -9.71 4.01
N CYS A 14 15.27 -9.59 5.18
CA CYS A 14 16.06 -8.42 5.51
C CYS A 14 17.26 -8.38 4.56
N LEU A 15 17.08 -7.81 3.37
CA LEU A 15 18.14 -7.00 2.75
C LEU A 15 18.05 -5.59 3.35
N GLY A 16 18.05 -5.53 4.67
CA GLY A 16 18.30 -4.31 5.43
C GLY A 16 19.80 -4.23 5.64
N VAL A 17 20.48 -3.40 4.87
CA VAL A 17 21.91 -3.14 5.07
C VAL A 17 22.09 -2.39 6.38
N ALA A 18 22.87 -2.98 7.27
CA ALA A 18 23.36 -2.39 8.51
C ALA A 18 24.16 -1.11 8.22
N ASN A 19 23.92 -0.07 9.02
CA ASN A 19 24.77 1.12 9.08
C ASN A 19 25.95 0.81 10.04
N PRO A 20 27.22 1.09 9.70
CA PRO A 20 28.34 0.73 10.58
C PRO A 20 28.62 1.76 11.70
N LYS A 21 28.28 1.35 12.95
CA LYS A 21 29.05 1.38 14.24
C LYS A 21 29.46 2.72 14.93
N PRO A 22 29.88 2.75 16.25
CA PRO A 22 30.24 1.62 17.17
C PRO A 22 29.66 1.60 18.63
N HIS A 23 29.61 0.37 19.18
CA HIS A 23 29.79 -0.13 20.57
C HIS A 23 29.12 0.53 21.81
N VAL A 24 28.33 -0.26 22.58
CA VAL A 24 28.68 -0.92 23.88
C VAL A 24 27.60 -2.00 24.21
N ARG A 25 28.02 -3.13 24.80
CA ARG A 25 27.22 -4.33 25.13
C ARG A 25 26.46 -4.20 26.46
N ASN A 26 25.23 -4.73 26.49
CA ASN A 26 24.63 -5.67 27.46
C ASN A 26 23.20 -5.94 26.96
N GLY A 27 22.59 -7.12 26.96
CA GLY A 27 22.89 -8.35 27.66
C GLY A 27 21.59 -8.96 28.20
N GLU A 28 20.50 -9.02 27.42
CA GLU A 28 19.26 -9.71 27.83
C GLU A 28 18.66 -10.49 26.66
N ARG A 29 18.57 -11.82 26.85
CA ARG A 29 17.90 -12.76 25.94
C ARG A 29 16.39 -12.56 26.05
N SER A 30 15.80 -11.81 25.12
CA SER A 30 14.35 -11.88 24.92
C SER A 30 14.04 -13.05 23.98
N VAL A 31 13.30 -14.02 24.50
CA VAL A 31 12.71 -15.14 23.75
C VAL A 31 11.89 -14.56 22.59
N ALA A 32 12.41 -14.65 21.37
CA ALA A 32 11.71 -14.20 20.18
C ALA A 32 10.58 -15.20 19.87
N GLY A 33 9.39 -14.90 20.38
CA GLY A 33 8.16 -15.58 19.95
C GLY A 33 8.01 -15.44 18.44
N MET A 34 7.71 -16.56 17.77
CA MET A 34 7.35 -16.62 16.36
C MET A 34 6.03 -15.87 16.13
N SER A 35 6.10 -14.53 16.10
CA SER A 35 5.00 -13.70 15.61
C SER A 35 5.02 -13.80 14.09
N SER A 36 4.12 -14.61 13.55
CA SER A 36 3.72 -14.56 12.15
C SER A 36 3.41 -13.10 11.80
N LYS A 37 4.34 -12.41 11.13
CA LYS A 37 4.15 -11.02 10.70
C LYS A 37 2.93 -10.98 9.77
N VAL A 38 1.84 -10.41 10.28
CA VAL A 38 0.60 -10.22 9.54
C VAL A 38 0.84 -9.21 8.41
N SER A 39 0.56 -9.61 7.17
CA SER A 39 0.65 -8.71 6.02
C SER A 39 -0.52 -7.71 6.08
N THR A 40 -0.21 -6.41 6.02
CA THR A 40 -1.22 -5.33 6.04
C THR A 40 -1.08 -4.43 4.82
N LEU A 41 -2.17 -3.80 4.39
CA LEU A 41 -2.15 -2.83 3.30
C LEU A 41 -1.17 -1.68 3.57
N MET A 42 -1.10 -1.23 4.83
CA MET A 42 -0.18 -0.17 5.27
C MET A 42 1.28 -0.58 5.06
N ARG A 43 1.66 -1.82 5.43
CA ARG A 43 3.01 -2.36 5.17
C ARG A 43 3.31 -2.46 3.68
N CYS A 44 2.34 -2.83 2.86
CA CYS A 44 2.48 -2.86 1.40
C CYS A 44 2.72 -1.45 0.82
N LEU A 45 1.99 -0.43 1.27
CA LEU A 45 2.16 0.96 0.86
C LEU A 45 3.49 1.56 1.35
N GLU A 46 3.88 1.25 2.59
CA GLU A 46 5.20 1.61 3.11
C GLU A 46 6.31 1.00 2.26
N ARG A 47 6.21 -0.28 1.91
CA ARG A 47 7.18 -0.96 1.04
C ARG A 47 7.22 -0.32 -0.35
N PHE A 48 6.07 -0.01 -0.93
CA PHE A 48 5.97 0.65 -2.24
C PHE A 48 6.67 2.02 -2.25
N THR A 49 6.56 2.78 -1.15
CA THR A 49 7.20 4.11 -1.02
C THR A 49 8.57 4.09 -0.36
N ARG A 50 9.11 2.92 -0.01
CA ARG A 50 10.42 2.79 0.62
C ARG A 50 11.53 3.09 -0.38
N ALA A 51 12.58 3.78 0.06
CA ALA A 51 13.78 3.95 -0.75
C ALA A 51 14.48 2.58 -0.95
N GLU A 52 14.83 2.27 -2.18
CA GLU A 52 15.56 1.08 -2.59
C GLU A 52 16.91 1.46 -3.18
N ARG A 53 17.96 0.69 -2.89
CA ARG A 53 19.25 0.83 -3.55
C ARG A 53 19.15 0.19 -4.93
N LEU A 54 19.60 0.91 -5.96
CA LEU A 54 19.77 0.31 -7.28
C LEU A 54 20.93 -0.68 -7.25
N ASP A 55 20.84 -1.71 -8.09
CA ASP A 55 21.86 -2.74 -8.18
C ASP A 55 23.23 -2.15 -8.60
N ALA A 56 24.31 -2.86 -8.29
CA ALA A 56 25.67 -2.42 -8.60
C ALA A 56 25.93 -2.20 -10.10
N GLU A 57 25.12 -2.83 -10.96
CA GLU A 57 25.13 -2.68 -12.42
C GLU A 57 24.35 -1.43 -12.89
N GLN A 58 23.44 -0.93 -12.05
CA GLN A 58 22.58 0.22 -12.31
C GLN A 58 23.11 1.52 -11.64
N LYS A 59 24.43 1.63 -11.48
CA LYS A 59 25.05 2.84 -10.91
C LYS A 59 24.75 4.07 -11.76
N TYR A 60 24.30 5.12 -11.09
CA TYR A 60 23.98 6.41 -11.69
C TYR A 60 25.22 7.30 -11.75
N PHE A 61 25.41 8.02 -12.86
CA PHE A 61 26.55 8.94 -12.99
C PHE A 61 26.29 10.22 -12.20
N CYS A 62 27.11 10.47 -11.17
CA CYS A 62 27.00 11.67 -10.37
C CYS A 62 27.81 12.81 -11.03
N GLU A 63 27.12 13.86 -11.49
CA GLU A 63 27.79 15.00 -12.13
C GLU A 63 28.73 15.79 -11.21
N ARG A 64 28.54 15.69 -9.89
CA ARG A 64 29.40 16.33 -8.88
C ARG A 64 30.67 15.53 -8.63
N CYS A 65 30.57 14.21 -8.48
CA CYS A 65 31.72 13.33 -8.22
C CYS A 65 32.45 12.95 -9.53
N LYS A 66 31.80 13.13 -10.69
CA LYS A 66 32.28 12.71 -12.02
C LYS A 66 32.53 11.21 -12.15
N GLU A 67 31.77 10.41 -11.40
CA GLU A 67 31.88 8.95 -11.43
C GLU A 67 30.52 8.26 -11.20
N ARG A 68 30.44 6.97 -11.53
CA ARG A 68 29.25 6.14 -11.33
C ARG A 68 29.12 5.73 -9.87
N GLN A 69 28.06 6.20 -9.21
CA GLN A 69 27.79 5.98 -7.80
C GLN A 69 26.58 5.08 -7.60
N GLU A 70 26.57 4.40 -6.46
CA GLU A 70 25.36 3.78 -5.96
C GLU A 70 24.32 4.87 -5.68
N SER A 71 23.06 4.58 -6.01
CA SER A 71 21.99 5.55 -5.85
C SER A 71 20.75 4.91 -5.23
N LEU A 72 19.95 5.75 -4.57
CA LEU A 72 18.67 5.35 -4.02
C LEU A 72 17.56 5.81 -4.96
N LYS A 73 16.67 4.89 -5.32
CA LYS A 73 15.40 5.20 -5.97
C LYS A 73 14.29 5.16 -4.92
N GLN A 74 13.37 6.11 -4.98
CA GLN A 74 12.20 6.11 -4.08
C GLN A 74 10.97 6.58 -4.86
N MET A 75 9.89 5.81 -4.76
CA MET A 75 8.59 6.20 -5.29
C MET A 75 7.79 6.95 -4.21
N SER A 76 6.95 7.90 -4.61
CA SER A 76 6.06 8.63 -3.71
C SER A 76 4.82 9.09 -4.45
N ILE A 77 3.77 9.47 -3.71
CA ILE A 77 2.51 9.92 -4.27
C ILE A 77 2.50 11.45 -4.31
N ARG A 78 2.52 12.04 -5.51
CA ARG A 78 2.53 13.50 -5.66
C ARG A 78 1.14 14.13 -5.45
N ARG A 79 0.10 13.48 -5.97
CA ARG A 79 -1.30 13.96 -5.91
C ARG A 79 -2.22 12.76 -5.71
N LEU A 80 -3.20 12.90 -4.81
CA LEU A 80 -4.20 11.86 -4.53
C LEU A 80 -5.42 12.02 -5.45
N PRO A 81 -5.94 10.92 -6.05
CA PRO A 81 -7.21 10.96 -6.77
C PRO A 81 -8.40 10.95 -5.80
N LEU A 82 -9.60 11.23 -6.30
CA LEU A 82 -10.85 11.06 -5.53
C LEU A 82 -11.10 9.59 -5.16
N VAL A 83 -10.73 8.67 -6.05
CA VAL A 83 -10.81 7.22 -5.86
C VAL A 83 -9.44 6.58 -6.12
N SER A 84 -8.96 5.84 -5.14
CA SER A 84 -7.72 5.07 -5.17
C SER A 84 -8.04 3.59 -5.33
N CYS A 85 -7.43 2.96 -6.34
CA CYS A 85 -7.47 1.52 -6.57
C CYS A 85 -6.13 0.91 -6.16
N PHE A 86 -6.17 -0.09 -5.28
CA PHE A 86 -5.02 -0.89 -4.92
C PHE A 86 -5.20 -2.32 -5.43
N HIS A 87 -4.36 -2.71 -6.38
CA HIS A 87 -4.28 -4.07 -6.87
C HIS A 87 -3.22 -4.83 -6.07
N ILE A 88 -3.59 -5.96 -5.48
CA ILE A 88 -2.67 -6.79 -4.70
C ILE A 88 -2.08 -7.84 -5.64
N LYS A 89 -0.77 -7.78 -5.87
CA LYS A 89 -0.04 -8.73 -6.73
C LYS A 89 0.02 -10.10 -6.06
N ARG A 90 -1.03 -10.90 -6.23
CA ARG A 90 -1.15 -12.26 -5.70
C ARG A 90 -0.52 -13.31 -6.60
N PHE A 91 0.59 -13.00 -7.25
CA PHE A 91 1.29 -13.92 -8.14
C PHE A 91 2.79 -13.85 -7.91
N GLU A 92 3.42 -15.01 -7.94
CA GLU A 92 4.87 -15.15 -7.87
C GLU A 92 5.32 -16.01 -9.05
N HIS A 93 6.32 -15.53 -9.78
CA HIS A 93 6.92 -16.25 -10.90
C HIS A 93 8.33 -16.71 -10.51
N SER A 94 8.55 -18.02 -10.49
CA SER A 94 9.88 -18.60 -10.30
C SER A 94 10.48 -18.95 -11.66
N THR A 95 11.51 -18.20 -12.06
CA THR A 95 12.30 -18.50 -13.27
C THR A 95 13.04 -19.83 -13.14
N VAL A 96 13.59 -20.12 -11.96
CA VAL A 96 14.32 -21.36 -11.66
C VAL A 96 13.41 -22.58 -11.82
N LYS A 97 12.21 -22.53 -11.25
CA LYS A 97 11.24 -23.63 -11.32
C LYS A 97 10.34 -23.60 -12.56
N LYS A 98 10.48 -22.57 -13.42
CA LYS A 98 9.61 -22.29 -14.58
C LYS A 98 8.12 -22.41 -14.26
N MET A 99 7.71 -21.91 -13.10
CA MET A 99 6.32 -22.00 -12.62
C MET A 99 5.85 -20.67 -12.05
N SER A 100 4.58 -20.39 -12.27
CA SER A 100 3.87 -19.29 -11.60
C SER A 100 2.91 -19.88 -10.58
N ARG A 101 2.79 -19.23 -9.41
CA ARG A 101 1.81 -19.62 -8.40
C ARG A 101 1.05 -18.43 -7.87
N LYS A 102 -0.17 -18.68 -7.44
CA LYS A 102 -0.97 -17.71 -6.72
C LYS A 102 -0.46 -17.58 -5.28
N VAL A 103 -0.50 -16.36 -4.75
CA VAL A 103 -0.14 -16.03 -3.37
C VAL A 103 -1.43 -15.79 -2.58
N ASP A 104 -1.88 -16.84 -1.89
CA ASP A 104 -3.12 -16.84 -1.10
C ASP A 104 -2.91 -16.43 0.38
N HIS A 105 -1.82 -15.73 0.70
CA HIS A 105 -1.61 -15.18 2.03
C HIS A 105 -2.68 -14.15 2.38
N SER A 106 -3.16 -14.18 3.63
CA SER A 106 -4.12 -13.20 4.13
C SER A 106 -3.51 -11.79 4.13
N LEU A 107 -4.33 -10.80 3.74
CA LEU A 107 -3.98 -9.39 3.77
C LEU A 107 -5.01 -8.67 4.63
N GLN A 108 -4.56 -8.03 5.69
CA GLN A 108 -5.42 -7.14 6.46
C GLN A 108 -5.45 -5.74 5.85
N PHE A 109 -6.64 -5.16 5.77
CA PHE A 109 -6.84 -3.81 5.27
C PHE A 109 -7.80 -3.04 6.19
N PRO A 110 -7.55 -1.74 6.43
CA PRO A 110 -8.42 -0.93 7.27
C PRO A 110 -9.66 -0.48 6.49
N PHE A 111 -10.71 -0.01 7.18
CA PHE A 111 -11.85 0.59 6.49
C PHE A 111 -11.65 2.09 6.26
N SER A 112 -10.90 2.74 7.15
CA SER A 112 -10.40 4.11 6.99
C SER A 112 -8.88 4.07 6.77
N LEU A 113 -8.38 4.71 5.72
CA LEU A 113 -6.98 4.71 5.33
C LEU A 113 -6.44 6.14 5.28
N ASP A 114 -5.36 6.41 6.01
CA ASP A 114 -4.60 7.65 5.90
C ASP A 114 -3.48 7.49 4.88
N MET A 115 -3.52 8.31 3.82
CA MET A 115 -2.54 8.31 2.74
C MET A 115 -1.38 9.30 2.97
N THR A 116 -1.47 10.14 4.01
CA THR A 116 -0.48 11.19 4.31
C THR A 116 0.96 10.69 4.36
N PRO A 117 1.28 9.54 4.98
CA PRO A 117 2.67 9.06 5.08
C PRO A 117 3.33 8.76 3.72
N TYR A 118 2.53 8.51 2.69
CA TYR A 118 2.98 8.07 1.37
C TYR A 118 3.15 9.22 0.37
N LEU A 119 2.81 10.45 0.77
CA LEU A 119 2.89 11.64 -0.07
C LEU A 119 4.33 12.14 -0.25
N SER A 120 4.62 12.68 -1.43
CA SER A 120 5.92 13.31 -1.71
C SER A 120 6.26 14.42 -0.73
N SER A 121 5.27 15.27 -0.38
CA SER A 121 5.42 16.36 0.59
C SER A 121 5.83 15.85 1.97
N SER A 122 5.14 14.81 2.47
CA SER A 122 5.41 14.19 3.77
C SER A 122 6.80 13.53 3.81
N ILE A 123 7.14 12.77 2.76
CA ILE A 123 8.44 12.08 2.66
C ILE A 123 9.60 13.09 2.62
N LEU A 124 9.48 14.15 1.82
CA LEU A 124 10.52 15.18 1.71
C LEU A 124 10.67 15.97 3.02
N ARG A 125 9.55 16.35 3.66
CA ARG A 125 9.56 17.06 4.94
C ARG A 125 10.20 16.23 6.05
N SER A 126 9.90 14.94 6.12
CA SER A 126 10.50 14.01 7.09
C SER A 126 12.02 13.92 6.94
N ARG A 127 12.52 13.88 5.69
CA ARG A 127 13.95 13.69 5.41
C ARG A 127 14.78 14.96 5.56
N TYR A 128 14.27 16.10 5.06
CA TYR A 128 15.06 17.33 4.93
C TYR A 128 14.60 18.45 5.88
N GLY A 129 13.57 18.19 6.69
CA GLY A 129 12.92 19.21 7.50
C GLY A 129 12.37 20.34 6.62
N ASN A 130 12.28 21.55 7.17
CA ASN A 130 11.81 22.72 6.45
C ASN A 130 12.88 23.34 5.51
N ARG A 131 13.96 22.61 5.16
CA ARG A 131 15.14 23.16 4.47
C ARG A 131 15.12 23.03 2.94
N ILE A 132 14.04 22.56 2.33
CA ILE A 132 13.92 22.54 0.87
C ILE A 132 13.29 23.86 0.40
N PHE A 133 14.05 24.55 -0.45
CA PHE A 133 13.75 25.70 -1.32
C PHE A 133 12.27 25.85 -1.73
N PRO A 134 11.80 27.09 -1.98
CA PRO A 134 10.41 27.35 -2.36
C PRO A 134 10.07 26.41 -3.50
N SER A 135 9.07 25.56 -3.25
CA SER A 135 8.33 24.90 -4.32
C SER A 135 8.19 25.92 -5.44
N GLU A 136 8.50 25.54 -6.68
CA GLU A 136 7.82 26.15 -7.81
C GLU A 136 6.32 25.92 -7.57
N ALA A 137 5.76 26.83 -6.78
CA ALA A 137 4.39 26.90 -6.34
C ALA A 137 3.67 27.82 -7.33
N CYS A 138 3.60 27.35 -8.57
CA CYS A 138 2.40 27.51 -9.36
C CYS A 138 1.71 26.14 -9.20
N ASP A 139 0.88 25.88 -8.19
CA ASP A 139 -0.23 26.67 -7.67
C ASP A 139 -0.20 26.71 -6.13
N SER A 140 0.01 27.92 -5.58
CA SER A 140 -0.37 28.24 -4.20
C SER A 140 -1.90 28.17 -4.08
N GLU A 141 -2.39 27.79 -2.90
CA GLU A 141 -3.80 27.83 -2.43
C GLU A 141 -4.69 26.57 -2.51
N ALA A 142 -4.28 25.40 -3.04
CA ALA A 142 -5.21 24.24 -3.07
C ALA A 142 -4.65 22.83 -2.75
N VAL A 143 -3.33 22.62 -2.73
CA VAL A 143 -2.77 21.25 -2.61
C VAL A 143 -2.56 20.82 -1.14
N SER A 144 -2.55 21.77 -0.20
CA SER A 144 -2.29 21.49 1.22
C SER A 144 -3.52 21.04 2.03
N GLU A 145 -4.73 21.05 1.44
CA GLU A 145 -5.97 20.77 2.20
C GLU A 145 -6.86 19.69 1.60
N LEU A 146 -6.43 18.97 0.56
CA LEU A 146 -7.20 17.81 0.12
C LEU A 146 -7.10 16.72 1.19
N PRO A 147 -8.22 16.27 1.79
CA PRO A 147 -8.19 15.26 2.83
C PRO A 147 -7.49 14.01 2.31
N SER A 148 -6.47 13.58 3.06
CA SER A 148 -5.70 12.37 2.78
C SER A 148 -6.32 11.13 3.43
N GLU A 149 -7.48 11.29 4.06
CA GLU A 149 -8.29 10.21 4.61
C GLU A 149 -9.22 9.65 3.56
N PHE A 150 -9.22 8.32 3.43
CA PHE A 150 -10.04 7.57 2.51
C PHE A 150 -10.86 6.53 3.25
N GLU A 151 -12.05 6.23 2.74
CA GLU A 151 -12.93 5.16 3.20
C GLU A 151 -13.01 4.08 2.12
N ILE A 152 -12.95 2.82 2.55
CA ILE A 152 -13.17 1.69 1.66
C ILE A 152 -14.65 1.60 1.30
N PHE A 153 -14.93 1.35 0.02
CA PHE A 153 -16.29 1.12 -0.44
C PHE A 153 -16.43 -0.14 -1.32
N ALA A 154 -15.34 -0.69 -1.85
CA ALA A 154 -15.39 -1.96 -2.55
C ALA A 154 -14.14 -2.83 -2.30
N VAL A 155 -14.36 -4.14 -2.19
CA VAL A 155 -13.32 -5.17 -2.15
C VAL A 155 -13.64 -6.22 -3.20
N ILE A 156 -12.73 -6.44 -4.14
CA ILE A 156 -12.84 -7.54 -5.10
C ILE A 156 -11.96 -8.68 -4.61
N THR A 157 -12.49 -9.89 -4.60
CA THR A 157 -11.77 -11.12 -4.26
C THR A 157 -11.71 -12.04 -5.46
N HIS A 158 -10.66 -12.87 -5.50
CA HIS A 158 -10.48 -13.88 -6.53
C HIS A 158 -10.22 -15.24 -5.88
N SER A 159 -11.10 -16.21 -6.10
CA SER A 159 -10.89 -17.61 -5.73
C SER A 159 -10.42 -18.42 -6.93
N GLY A 160 -9.67 -19.49 -6.72
CA GLY A 160 -9.10 -20.29 -7.81
C GLY A 160 -7.61 -20.03 -8.06
N LYS A 161 -7.12 -20.50 -9.21
CA LYS A 161 -5.72 -20.49 -9.67
C LYS A 161 -5.42 -19.23 -10.49
N LEU A 162 -4.20 -19.08 -10.99
CA LEU A 162 -3.82 -17.91 -11.81
C LEU A 162 -4.50 -17.87 -13.19
N ASP A 163 -4.81 -19.04 -13.74
CA ASP A 163 -5.34 -19.26 -15.08
C ASP A 163 -6.86 -19.45 -15.11
N ALA A 164 -7.48 -19.75 -13.97
CA ALA A 164 -8.91 -19.93 -13.83
C ALA A 164 -9.35 -19.64 -12.40
N GLY A 165 -10.50 -18.98 -12.25
CA GLY A 165 -11.03 -18.64 -10.95
C GLY A 165 -12.38 -17.95 -11.02
N HIS A 166 -12.80 -17.42 -9.87
CA HIS A 166 -14.09 -16.75 -9.70
C HIS A 166 -13.91 -15.44 -8.95
N TYR A 167 -14.58 -14.38 -9.42
CA TYR A 167 -14.52 -13.06 -8.81
C TYR A 167 -15.79 -12.75 -8.05
N VAL A 168 -15.64 -12.31 -6.81
CA VAL A 168 -16.74 -11.87 -5.95
C VAL A 168 -16.43 -10.47 -5.44
N THR A 169 -17.42 -9.59 -5.46
CA THR A 169 -17.28 -8.20 -5.01
C THR A 169 -18.03 -7.98 -3.70
N TYR A 170 -17.36 -7.39 -2.72
CA TYR A 170 -17.99 -6.83 -1.54
C TYR A 170 -18.15 -5.33 -1.74
N LEU A 171 -19.38 -4.82 -1.66
CA LEU A 171 -19.70 -3.40 -1.79
C LEU A 171 -20.23 -2.85 -0.48
N ARG A 172 -19.79 -1.64 -0.11
CA ARG A 172 -20.29 -0.88 1.03
C ARG A 172 -21.22 0.21 0.53
N LEU A 173 -22.49 0.16 0.93
CA LEU A 173 -23.50 1.16 0.62
C LEU A 173 -24.25 1.51 1.90
N ASN A 174 -24.39 2.81 2.21
CA ASN A 174 -25.08 3.30 3.41
C ASN A 174 -24.61 2.60 4.69
N ASN A 175 -23.30 2.42 4.84
CA ASN A 175 -22.64 1.71 5.94
C ASN A 175 -23.05 0.23 6.12
N GLN A 176 -23.67 -0.37 5.11
CA GLN A 176 -23.97 -1.81 5.06
C GLN A 176 -23.12 -2.48 3.97
N TRP A 177 -22.71 -3.72 4.24
CA TRP A 177 -21.91 -4.49 3.30
C TRP A 177 -22.76 -5.53 2.57
N TYR A 178 -22.50 -5.67 1.27
CA TYR A 178 -23.16 -6.60 0.39
C TYR A 178 -22.13 -7.42 -0.36
N ARG A 179 -22.26 -8.75 -0.35
CA ARG A 179 -21.52 -9.68 -1.20
C ARG A 179 -22.28 -9.88 -2.49
N CYS A 180 -21.68 -9.48 -3.59
CA CYS A 180 -22.20 -9.61 -4.95
C CYS A 180 -21.44 -10.75 -5.64
N ASP A 181 -22.14 -11.87 -5.83
CA ASP A 181 -21.66 -13.12 -6.40
C ASP A 181 -22.54 -13.48 -7.60
N ASP A 182 -22.14 -13.01 -8.78
CA ASP A 182 -22.92 -13.05 -10.02
C ASP A 182 -24.35 -12.52 -9.83
N ALA A 183 -25.35 -13.39 -9.92
CA ALA A 183 -26.76 -13.05 -9.77
C ALA A 183 -27.20 -12.86 -8.30
N TRP A 184 -26.34 -13.19 -7.32
CA TRP A 184 -26.69 -13.23 -5.91
C TRP A 184 -26.08 -12.05 -5.17
N VAL A 185 -26.95 -11.20 -4.60
CA VAL A 185 -26.54 -10.09 -3.73
C VAL A 185 -27.04 -10.38 -2.33
N THR A 186 -26.12 -10.59 -1.38
CA THR A 186 -26.45 -10.90 0.01
C THR A 186 -25.81 -9.91 0.96
N ARG A 187 -26.55 -9.52 2.01
CA ARG A 187 -25.98 -8.66 3.07
C ARG A 187 -25.00 -9.48 3.90
N VAL A 188 -23.85 -8.89 4.23
CA VAL A 188 -22.81 -9.49 5.06
C VAL A 188 -22.34 -8.51 6.13
N ASP A 189 -21.70 -9.03 7.19
CA ASP A 189 -21.10 -8.24 8.24
C ASP A 189 -19.66 -7.78 7.89
N GLU A 190 -19.15 -6.80 8.65
CA GLU A 190 -17.80 -6.27 8.43
C GLU A 190 -16.68 -7.30 8.65
N HIS A 191 -16.88 -8.26 9.57
CA HIS A 191 -15.88 -9.27 9.90
C HIS A 191 -15.66 -10.23 8.74
N THR A 192 -16.75 -10.61 8.05
CA THR A 192 -16.71 -11.37 6.79
C THR A 192 -15.87 -10.63 5.73
N VAL A 193 -16.08 -9.33 5.57
CA VAL A 193 -15.33 -8.53 4.58
C VAL A 193 -13.85 -8.43 4.95
N ARG A 194 -13.52 -8.16 6.23
CA ARG A 194 -12.12 -8.05 6.71
C ARG A 194 -11.34 -9.36 6.57
N SER A 195 -12.03 -10.49 6.65
CA SER A 195 -11.43 -11.83 6.53
C SER A 195 -11.29 -12.29 5.08
N SER A 196 -11.81 -11.50 4.11
CA SER A 196 -11.79 -11.85 2.70
C SER A 196 -10.39 -11.72 2.08
N GLN A 197 -10.09 -12.57 1.10
CA GLN A 197 -8.82 -12.52 0.37
C GLN A 197 -8.84 -11.43 -0.71
N ALA A 198 -8.69 -10.18 -0.28
CA ALA A 198 -8.74 -9.01 -1.15
C ALA A 198 -7.72 -9.09 -2.29
N TYR A 199 -8.21 -9.04 -3.52
CA TYR A 199 -7.43 -8.95 -4.76
C TYR A 199 -7.31 -7.50 -5.24
N MET A 200 -8.43 -6.76 -5.22
CA MET A 200 -8.44 -5.31 -5.43
C MET A 200 -9.21 -4.60 -4.33
N LEU A 201 -8.75 -3.42 -3.94
CA LEU A 201 -9.35 -2.59 -2.91
C LEU A 201 -9.64 -1.20 -3.48
N PHE A 202 -10.85 -0.70 -3.27
CA PHE A 202 -11.27 0.61 -3.74
C PHE A 202 -11.60 1.51 -2.56
N TYR A 203 -10.87 2.62 -2.50
CA TYR A 203 -10.96 3.63 -1.46
C TYR A 203 -11.39 4.95 -2.10
N VAL A 204 -12.36 5.62 -1.50
CA VAL A 204 -12.83 6.94 -1.92
C VAL A 204 -12.44 7.96 -0.85
N GLN A 205 -12.14 9.18 -1.26
CA GLN A 205 -11.86 10.27 -0.32
C GLN A 205 -13.04 10.44 0.66
N LYS A 206 -12.73 10.48 1.95
CA LYS A 206 -13.72 10.39 3.04
C LYS A 206 -14.79 11.48 2.99
N THR A 207 -14.40 12.70 2.60
CA THR A 207 -15.35 13.82 2.41
C THR A 207 -16.37 13.58 1.30
N LEU A 208 -16.03 12.81 0.27
CA LEU A 208 -16.97 12.43 -0.79
C LEU A 208 -17.87 11.26 -0.37
N TYR A 209 -17.33 10.32 0.40
CA TYR A 209 -18.11 9.20 0.94
C TYR A 209 -19.29 9.70 1.78
N TYR A 210 -19.04 10.60 2.74
CA TYR A 210 -20.11 11.14 3.59
C TYR A 210 -21.18 11.90 2.78
N LYS A 211 -20.77 12.73 1.83
CA LYS A 211 -21.71 13.44 0.93
C LYS A 211 -22.62 12.48 0.15
N ALA A 212 -22.10 11.32 -0.26
CA ALA A 212 -22.89 10.31 -0.96
C ALA A 212 -23.88 9.60 -0.02
N CYS A 213 -23.44 9.23 1.19
CA CYS A 213 -24.30 8.59 2.20
C CYS A 213 -25.42 9.50 2.70
N GLU A 214 -25.16 10.78 2.92
CA GLU A 214 -26.18 11.76 3.35
C GLU A 214 -27.29 11.92 2.30
N ARG A 215 -26.93 11.94 1.01
CA ARG A 215 -27.90 12.00 -0.09
C ARG A 215 -28.74 10.73 -0.22
N GLY A 216 -28.15 9.57 0.07
CA GLY A 216 -28.84 8.28 0.04
C GLY A 216 -29.80 8.06 1.23
N ALA A 217 -29.64 8.81 2.32
CA ALA A 217 -30.52 8.75 3.49
C ALA A 217 -31.69 9.76 3.44
N ALA A 218 -31.67 10.69 2.49
CA ALA A 218 -32.67 11.74 2.32
C ALA A 218 -33.77 11.40 1.28
N VAL A 219 -33.80 10.16 0.78
CA VAL A 219 -34.78 9.62 -0.18
C VAL A 219 -35.51 8.46 0.49
#